data_AF-A0A7X8MSA7-F1
#
_entry.id   AF-A0A7X8MSA7-F1
#
_cell.length_a   1.000
_cell.length_b   1.000
_cell.length_c   1.000
_cell.angle_alpha   90.00
_cell.angle_beta   90.00
_cell.angle_gamma   90.00
#
_symmetry.space_group_name_H-M   'P 1'
#
loop_
_entity.id
_entity.type
_entity.pdbx_description
1 polymer ?
#
loop_
_entity_poly.entity_id
_entity_poly.type
_entity_poly.pdbx_seq_one_letter_code
_entity_poly.pdbx_strand_id
1 'polypeptide(L)'
;MKKALTELKALDKEENIEENSFLLLRLGAYGDSDTSNILLVVSIIILIVVVATIAVIYNSFQISVVERIKEFGLLRAVGTTPNQIINIVLREATILACIGVPIGIMCGMAAMWGITVVFKLIGGTGLFITKLVIDPFVIVISIVVGLISIYLSAFLPAIFAGRISPLLAISSN
;
A
#
# COMPACT_ATOMS: atom_id res chain seq x y z
N MET A 1 -29.95 -7.98 -22.30
CA MET A 1 -30.34 -7.99 -20.87
C MET A 1 -31.00 -6.71 -20.40
N LYS A 2 -30.47 -5.50 -20.66
CA LYS A 2 -31.12 -4.23 -20.25
C LYS A 2 -32.58 -4.13 -20.71
N LYS A 3 -32.88 -4.42 -21.99
CA LYS A 3 -34.27 -4.51 -22.49
C LYS A 3 -35.14 -5.55 -21.78
N ALA A 4 -34.59 -6.74 -21.51
CA ALA A 4 -35.31 -7.81 -20.80
C ALA A 4 -35.59 -7.48 -19.33
N LEU A 5 -34.69 -6.75 -18.66
CA LEU A 5 -34.90 -6.24 -17.31
C LEU A 5 -35.94 -5.12 -17.29
N THR A 6 -35.95 -4.25 -18.30
CA THR A 6 -37.00 -3.22 -18.46
C THR A 6 -38.37 -3.84 -18.71
N GLU A 7 -38.43 -4.92 -19.49
CA GLU A 7 -39.67 -5.68 -19.73
C GLU A 7 -40.13 -6.47 -18.50
N LEU A 8 -39.22 -7.07 -17.72
CA LEU A 8 -39.55 -7.76 -16.46
C LEU A 8 -40.01 -6.78 -15.37
N LYS A 9 -39.40 -5.58 -15.28
CA LYS A 9 -39.82 -4.51 -14.35
C LYS A 9 -41.17 -3.89 -14.72
N ALA A 10 -41.59 -4.04 -15.98
CA ALA A 10 -42.91 -3.63 -16.47
C ALA A 10 -43.99 -4.71 -16.29
N LEU A 11 -43.59 -5.98 -16.11
CA LEU A 11 -44.48 -7.14 -15.98
C LEU A 11 -44.73 -7.58 -14.54
N ASP A 12 -43.99 -7.09 -13.54
CA ASP A 12 -44.21 -7.51 -12.17
C ASP A 12 -44.07 -6.35 -11.18
N LYS A 13 -45.23 -5.93 -10.65
CA LYS A 13 -45.40 -4.79 -9.75
C LYS A 13 -45.42 -5.23 -8.27
N GLU A 14 -45.23 -6.52 -7.98
CA GLU A 14 -45.44 -7.06 -6.62
C GLU A 14 -44.27 -7.77 -5.95
N GLU A 15 -43.17 -8.14 -6.64
CA GLU A 15 -41.99 -8.67 -5.96
C GLU A 15 -40.89 -7.61 -5.81
N ASN A 16 -40.53 -7.33 -4.57
CA ASN A 16 -39.49 -6.39 -4.17
C ASN A 16 -38.11 -6.98 -4.56
N ILE A 17 -37.72 -6.80 -5.82
CA ILE A 17 -36.41 -7.23 -6.32
C ILE A 17 -35.35 -6.34 -5.68
N GLU A 18 -34.85 -6.76 -4.52
CA GLU A 18 -33.63 -6.19 -3.94
C GLU A 18 -32.47 -6.49 -4.88
N GLU A 19 -31.94 -5.46 -5.54
CA GLU A 19 -30.75 -5.58 -6.39
C GLU A 19 -29.60 -6.14 -5.56
N ASN A 20 -29.26 -7.41 -5.81
CA ASN A 20 -28.19 -8.10 -5.10
C ASN A 20 -26.83 -7.65 -5.63
N SER A 21 -26.35 -6.55 -5.07
CA SER A 21 -25.07 -5.90 -5.38
C SER A 21 -23.87 -6.84 -5.29
N PHE A 22 -23.93 -7.87 -4.45
CA PHE A 22 -22.88 -8.90 -4.33
C PHE A 22 -22.77 -9.77 -5.60
N LEU A 23 -23.91 -10.14 -6.20
CA LEU A 23 -23.91 -10.90 -7.46
C LEU A 23 -23.57 -10.00 -8.66
N LEU A 24 -24.05 -8.74 -8.66
CA LEU A 24 -23.74 -7.77 -9.71
C LEU A 24 -22.25 -7.38 -9.74
N LEU A 25 -21.58 -7.36 -8.58
CA LEU A 25 -20.13 -7.18 -8.44
C LEU A 25 -19.34 -8.34 -9.06
N ARG A 26 -19.74 -9.59 -8.77
CA ARG A 26 -19.06 -10.80 -9.25
C ARG A 26 -19.25 -11.05 -10.74
N LEU A 27 -20.35 -10.55 -11.31
CA LEU A 27 -20.67 -10.60 -12.74
C LEU A 27 -20.05 -9.43 -13.54
N GLY A 28 -19.38 -8.48 -12.89
CA GLY A 28 -18.83 -7.28 -13.53
C GLY A 28 -19.89 -6.37 -14.15
N ALA A 29 -21.17 -6.56 -13.80
CA ALA A 29 -22.31 -5.84 -14.35
C ALA A 29 -22.75 -4.66 -13.48
N TYR A 30 -22.18 -4.51 -12.27
CA TYR A 30 -22.27 -3.30 -11.44
C TYR A 30 -21.26 -2.24 -11.94
N GLY A 31 -21.41 -1.82 -13.19
CA GLY A 31 -20.47 -0.91 -13.84
C GLY A 31 -21.24 0.01 -14.76
N ASP A 32 -21.75 1.12 -14.21
CA ASP A 32 -22.02 2.29 -15.04
C ASP A 32 -20.67 2.81 -15.57
N SER A 33 -20.63 3.29 -16.81
CA SER A 33 -19.38 3.70 -17.48
C SER A 33 -18.56 4.71 -16.68
N ASP A 34 -19.23 5.54 -15.88
CA ASP A 34 -18.59 6.53 -15.01
C ASP A 34 -17.91 5.91 -13.78
N THR A 35 -18.47 4.82 -13.23
CA THR A 35 -17.86 4.13 -12.08
C THR A 35 -16.61 3.36 -12.50
N SER A 36 -16.61 2.73 -13.68
CA SER A 36 -15.42 2.06 -14.21
C SER A 36 -14.27 3.02 -14.50
N ASN A 37 -14.56 4.23 -15.01
CA ASN A 37 -13.53 5.23 -15.27
C ASN A 37 -12.93 5.78 -13.97
N ILE A 38 -13.75 6.04 -12.94
CA ILE A 38 -13.25 6.47 -11.63
C ILE A 38 -12.36 5.39 -10.99
N LEU A 39 -12.78 4.12 -11.04
CA LEU A 39 -11.98 3.01 -10.50
C LEU A 39 -10.64 2.84 -11.23
N LEU A 40 -10.61 3.00 -12.55
CA LEU A 40 -9.35 2.98 -13.31
C LEU A 40 -8.41 4.11 -12.91
N VAL A 41 -8.91 5.33 -12.79
CA VAL A 41 -8.09 6.48 -12.38
C VAL A 41 -7.53 6.28 -10.97
N VAL A 42 -8.38 5.84 -10.03
CA VAL A 42 -7.94 5.53 -8.65
C VAL A 42 -6.88 4.42 -8.65
N SER A 43 -7.05 3.37 -9.45
CA SER A 43 -6.06 2.28 -9.56
C SER A 43 -4.71 2.76 -10.09
N ILE A 44 -4.70 3.66 -11.08
CA ILE A 44 -3.46 4.23 -11.63
C ILE A 44 -2.77 5.10 -10.57
N ILE A 45 -3.52 5.93 -9.84
CA ILE A 45 -2.97 6.76 -8.78
C ILE A 45 -2.33 5.90 -7.69
N ILE A 46 -3.02 4.84 -7.24
CA ILE A 46 -2.48 3.91 -6.24
C ILE A 46 -1.17 3.30 -6.73
N LEU A 47 -1.11 2.86 -8.00
CA LEU A 47 0.10 2.29 -8.58
C LEU A 47 1.27 3.27 -8.55
N ILE A 48 1.04 4.52 -8.97
CA ILE A 48 2.07 5.57 -8.98
C ILE A 48 2.57 5.84 -7.56
N VAL A 49 1.65 5.94 -6.59
CA VAL A 49 2.00 6.17 -5.18
C VAL A 49 2.85 5.02 -4.64
N VAL A 50 2.45 3.77 -4.89
CA VAL A 50 3.21 2.59 -4.45
C VAL A 50 4.62 2.59 -5.04
N VAL A 51 4.76 2.85 -6.34
CA VAL A 51 6.08 2.91 -7.00
C VAL A 51 6.93 4.05 -6.43
N ALA A 52 6.36 5.23 -6.22
CA ALA A 52 7.05 6.36 -5.62
C ALA A 52 7.52 6.04 -4.20
N THR A 53 6.66 5.42 -3.38
CA THR A 53 7.01 4.97 -2.03
C THR A 53 8.16 3.96 -2.09
N ILE A 54 8.11 2.99 -3.00
CA ILE A 54 9.18 2.00 -3.16
C ILE A 54 10.52 2.68 -3.45
N ALA A 55 10.52 3.65 -4.38
CA ALA A 55 11.72 4.39 -4.78
C ALA A 55 12.30 5.24 -3.63
N VAL A 56 11.44 5.92 -2.87
CA VAL A 56 11.86 6.73 -1.71
C VAL A 56 12.49 5.85 -0.64
N ILE A 57 11.84 4.74 -0.27
CA ILE A 57 12.36 3.80 0.73
C ILE A 57 13.69 3.20 0.25
N TYR A 58 13.76 2.80 -1.03
CA TYR A 58 14.98 2.27 -1.63
C TYR A 58 16.16 3.24 -1.50
N ASN A 59 15.96 4.50 -1.87
CA ASN A 59 16.99 5.53 -1.79
C ASN A 59 17.45 5.76 -0.34
N SER A 60 16.51 5.73 0.61
CA SER A 60 16.84 5.87 2.03
C SER A 60 17.71 4.71 2.54
N PHE A 61 17.35 3.45 2.22
CA PHE A 61 18.17 2.30 2.58
C PHE A 61 19.53 2.30 1.88
N GLN A 62 19.59 2.71 0.61
CA GLN A 62 20.86 2.86 -0.10
C GLN A 62 21.80 3.82 0.64
N ILE A 63 21.32 5.01 0.99
CA ILE A 63 22.12 5.99 1.74
C ILE A 63 22.59 5.38 3.07
N SER A 64 21.68 4.78 3.85
CA SER A 64 22.04 4.18 5.13
C SER A 64 23.05 3.04 5.00
N VAL A 65 22.99 2.25 3.93
CA VAL A 65 23.96 1.18 3.68
C VAL A 65 25.32 1.78 3.32
N VAL A 66 25.33 2.82 2.48
CA VAL A 66 26.56 3.50 2.05
C VAL A 66 27.30 4.12 3.24
N GLU A 67 26.58 4.78 4.15
CA GLU A 67 27.15 5.36 5.37
C GLU A 67 27.80 4.29 6.28
N ARG A 68 27.26 3.07 6.29
CA ARG A 68 27.72 1.96 7.13
C ARG A 68 28.65 0.98 6.41
N ILE A 69 29.15 1.31 5.22
CA ILE A 69 30.08 0.44 4.44
C ILE A 69 31.29 0.02 5.28
N LYS A 70 31.89 0.95 6.04
CA LYS A 70 33.07 0.66 6.89
C LYS A 70 32.74 -0.33 8.01
N GLU A 71 31.58 -0.19 8.64
CA GLU A 71 31.11 -1.07 9.70
C GLU A 71 30.86 -2.49 9.16
N PHE A 72 30.17 -2.60 8.02
CA PHE A 72 29.93 -3.89 7.37
C PHE A 72 31.24 -4.55 6.90
N GLY A 73 32.19 -3.77 6.39
CA GLY A 73 33.51 -4.27 6.01
C GLY A 73 34.32 -4.81 7.20
N LEU A 74 34.25 -4.15 8.36
CA LEU A 74 34.86 -4.63 9.61
C LEU A 74 34.18 -5.91 10.11
N LEU A 75 32.85 -5.97 10.09
CA LEU A 75 32.10 -7.18 10.44
C LEU A 75 32.50 -8.37 9.57
N ARG A 76 32.70 -8.17 8.26
CA ARG A 76 33.21 -9.22 7.37
C ARG A 76 34.66 -9.61 7.66
N ALA A 77 35.51 -8.68 8.09
CA ALA A 77 36.88 -8.99 8.48
C ALA A 77 36.95 -9.89 9.73
N VAL A 78 35.98 -9.78 10.63
CA VAL A 78 35.83 -10.66 11.81
C VAL A 78 35.18 -12.02 11.46
N GLY A 79 34.75 -12.21 10.20
CA GLY A 79 34.21 -13.48 9.70
C GLY A 79 32.69 -13.52 9.48
N THR A 80 32.01 -12.37 9.52
CA THR A 80 30.57 -12.29 9.24
C THR A 80 30.28 -12.67 7.79
N THR A 81 29.30 -13.57 7.60
CA THR A 81 28.84 -14.00 6.28
C THR A 81 27.99 -12.92 5.59
N PRO A 82 27.95 -12.86 4.25
CA PRO A 82 27.12 -11.89 3.51
C PRO A 82 25.63 -12.01 3.87
N ASN A 83 25.16 -13.23 4.15
CA ASN A 83 23.77 -13.48 4.55
C ASN A 83 23.42 -12.88 5.92
N GLN A 84 24.38 -12.85 6.86
CA GLN A 84 24.19 -12.20 8.15
C GLN A 84 24.03 -10.68 8.00
N ILE A 85 24.78 -10.06 7.07
CA ILE A 85 24.65 -8.61 6.79
C ILE A 85 23.30 -8.30 6.14
N ILE A 86 22.87 -9.12 5.17
CA ILE A 86 21.54 -9.01 4.57
C ILE A 86 20.45 -9.09 5.65
N ASN A 87 20.55 -10.05 6.58
CA ASN A 87 19.60 -10.19 7.67
C ASN A 87 19.59 -9.01 8.64
N ILE A 88 20.73 -8.34 8.87
CA ILE A 88 20.78 -7.11 9.67
C ILE A 88 19.94 -6.02 9.02
N VAL A 89 20.15 -5.76 7.72
CA VAL A 89 19.40 -4.73 6.98
C VAL A 89 17.91 -5.07 6.91
N LEU A 90 17.57 -6.34 6.66
CA LEU A 90 16.17 -6.78 6.66
C LEU A 90 15.51 -6.63 8.04
N ARG A 91 16.24 -6.86 9.13
CA ARG A 91 15.73 -6.66 10.49
C ARG A 91 15.48 -5.19 10.80
N GLU A 92 16.32 -4.29 10.31
CA GLU A 92 16.06 -2.85 10.38
C GLU A 92 14.78 -2.48 9.62
N ALA A 93 14.60 -3.04 8.43
CA ALA A 93 13.37 -2.88 7.67
C ALA A 93 12.13 -3.42 8.41
N THR A 94 12.25 -4.56 9.10
CA THR A 94 11.17 -5.09 9.96
C THR A 94 10.84 -4.14 11.10
N ILE A 95 11.84 -3.56 11.77
CA ILE A 95 11.62 -2.60 12.87
C ILE A 95 10.90 -1.35 12.33
N LEU A 96 11.36 -0.82 11.19
CA LEU A 96 10.72 0.29 10.49
C LEU A 96 9.28 -0.04 10.11
N ALA A 97 9.00 -1.25 9.61
CA ALA A 97 7.66 -1.68 9.26
C ALA A 97 6.74 -1.82 10.48
N CYS A 98 7.23 -2.40 11.57
CA CYS A 98 6.48 -2.57 12.82
C CYS A 98 6.02 -1.23 13.41
N ILE A 99 6.76 -0.15 13.19
CA ILE A 99 6.42 1.19 13.69
C ILE A 99 5.65 1.98 12.63
N GLY A 100 6.13 1.97 11.39
CA GLY A 100 5.58 2.77 10.29
C GLY A 100 4.20 2.31 9.83
N VAL A 101 3.92 1.00 9.79
CA VAL A 101 2.61 0.49 9.36
C VAL A 101 1.49 0.89 10.32
N PRO A 102 1.60 0.69 11.65
CA PRO A 102 0.58 1.17 12.59
C PRO A 102 0.37 2.68 12.52
N ILE A 103 1.45 3.46 12.47
CA ILE A 103 1.36 4.93 12.37
C ILE A 103 0.67 5.33 11.06
N GLY A 104 1.03 4.71 9.94
CA GLY A 104 0.42 4.98 8.64
C GLY A 104 -1.09 4.70 8.63
N ILE A 105 -1.53 3.58 9.24
CA ILE A 105 -2.95 3.26 9.37
C ILE A 105 -3.66 4.28 10.24
N MET A 106 -3.08 4.63 11.41
CA MET A 106 -3.66 5.63 12.30
C MET A 106 -3.78 6.99 11.63
N CYS A 107 -2.76 7.43 10.89
CA CYS A 107 -2.78 8.66 10.11
C CYS A 107 -3.82 8.61 8.98
N GLY A 108 -3.94 7.48 8.27
CA GLY A 108 -4.95 7.27 7.23
C GLY A 108 -6.38 7.36 7.79
N MET A 109 -6.63 6.72 8.93
CA MET A 109 -7.91 6.81 9.64
C MET A 109 -8.21 8.24 10.11
N ALA A 110 -7.22 8.93 10.67
CA ALA A 110 -7.36 10.31 11.10
C ALA A 110 -7.65 11.26 9.93
N ALA A 111 -6.96 11.09 8.79
CA ALA A 111 -7.20 11.86 7.58
C ALA A 111 -8.60 11.62 7.02
N MET A 112 -9.04 10.36 6.98
CA MET A 112 -10.38 9.97 6.54
C MET A 112 -11.48 10.59 7.43
N TRP A 113 -11.27 10.59 8.75
CA TRP A 113 -12.17 11.25 9.69
C TRP A 113 -12.18 12.78 9.48
N GLY A 114 -11.02 13.40 9.33
CA GLY A 114 -10.88 14.83 9.06
C GLY A 114 -11.61 15.27 7.79
N ILE A 115 -11.47 14.51 6.70
CA ILE A 115 -12.21 14.75 5.44
C ILE A 115 -13.72 14.67 5.70
N THR A 116 -14.19 13.67 6.44
CA THR A 116 -15.62 13.54 6.75
C THR A 116 -16.16 14.75 7.52
N VAL A 117 -15.39 15.28 8.47
CA VAL A 117 -15.75 16.50 9.24
C VAL A 117 -15.80 17.72 8.33
N VAL A 118 -14.77 17.93 7.51
CA VAL A 118 -14.68 19.06 6.57
C VAL A 118 -15.85 19.05 5.58
N PHE A 119 -16.18 17.88 5.02
CA PHE A 119 -17.31 17.74 4.10
C PHE A 119 -18.66 18.03 4.77
N LYS A 120 -18.85 17.66 6.03
CA LYS A 120 -20.06 18.03 6.80
C LYS A 120 -20.18 19.53 7.03
N LEU A 121 -19.06 20.22 7.24
CA LEU A 121 -19.03 21.66 7.48
C LEU A 121 -19.28 22.47 6.20
N ILE A 122 -18.80 22.00 5.05
CA ILE A 122 -18.88 22.72 3.77
C ILE A 122 -20.13 22.34 2.96
N GLY A 123 -20.57 21.07 3.01
CA GLY A 123 -21.49 20.50 2.03
C GLY A 123 -22.98 20.79 2.22
N GLY A 124 -23.43 21.30 3.38
CA GLY A 124 -24.86 21.39 3.69
C GLY A 124 -25.58 20.03 3.59
N THR A 125 -26.87 19.99 3.92
CA THR A 125 -27.68 18.76 3.99
C THR A 125 -27.90 18.01 2.67
N GLY A 126 -27.25 18.42 1.57
CA GLY A 126 -27.49 17.91 0.21
C GLY A 126 -26.39 17.01 -0.39
N LEU A 127 -25.16 17.00 0.16
CA LEU A 127 -24.17 16.01 -0.27
C LEU A 127 -24.46 14.69 0.43
N PHE A 128 -24.74 13.65 -0.35
CA PHE A 128 -24.83 12.27 0.11
C PHE A 128 -23.65 11.97 1.04
N ILE A 129 -23.95 11.91 2.34
CA ILE A 129 -23.00 11.55 3.38
C ILE A 129 -22.73 10.07 3.15
N THR A 130 -21.76 9.73 2.32
CA THR A 130 -21.28 8.37 2.20
C THR A 130 -20.84 7.97 3.60
N LYS A 131 -21.54 6.99 4.18
CA LYS A 131 -21.16 6.45 5.48
C LYS A 131 -19.71 6.03 5.39
N LEU A 132 -18.92 6.42 6.38
CA LEU A 132 -17.57 5.92 6.52
C LEU A 132 -17.65 4.41 6.77
N VAL A 133 -17.44 3.62 5.73
CA VAL A 133 -17.36 2.16 5.84
C VAL A 133 -15.89 1.81 5.91
N ILE A 134 -15.44 1.51 7.12
CA ILE A 134 -14.11 0.94 7.35
C ILE A 134 -14.30 -0.57 7.27
N ASP A 135 -14.01 -1.14 6.11
CA ASP A 135 -13.98 -2.58 5.93
C ASP A 135 -12.65 -3.14 6.49
N PRO A 136 -12.68 -4.07 7.46
CA PRO A 136 -11.47 -4.73 7.97
C PRO A 136 -10.61 -5.36 6.87
N PHE A 137 -11.21 -5.80 5.77
CA PHE A 137 -10.51 -6.41 4.64
C PHE A 137 -9.57 -5.40 3.95
N VAL A 138 -9.98 -4.13 3.84
CA VAL A 138 -9.16 -3.06 3.23
C VAL A 138 -7.95 -2.75 4.10
N ILE A 139 -8.10 -2.79 5.43
CA ILE A 139 -6.99 -2.59 6.36
C ILE A 139 -5.96 -3.71 6.19
N VAL A 140 -6.41 -4.96 6.12
CA VAL A 140 -5.52 -6.11 5.94
C VAL A 140 -4.76 -6.02 4.61
N ILE A 141 -5.44 -5.68 3.51
CA ILE A 141 -4.79 -5.48 2.21
C ILE A 141 -3.75 -4.37 2.30
N SER A 142 -4.09 -3.25 2.93
CA SER A 142 -3.19 -2.11 3.08
C SER A 142 -1.93 -2.46 3.86
N ILE A 143 -2.07 -3.25 4.94
CA ILE A 143 -0.93 -3.79 5.70
C ILE A 143 -0.06 -4.66 4.81
N VAL A 144 -0.65 -5.62 4.09
CA VAL A 144 0.09 -6.55 3.24
C VAL A 144 0.84 -5.80 2.14
N VAL A 145 0.19 -4.87 1.44
CA VAL A 145 0.81 -4.06 0.39
C VAL A 145 1.93 -3.19 0.96
N GLY A 146 1.72 -2.56 2.12
CA GLY A 146 2.74 -1.77 2.80
C GLY A 146 3.97 -2.59 3.17
N LEU A 147 3.77 -3.78 3.76
CA LEU A 147 4.85 -4.70 4.10
C LEU A 147 5.62 -5.13 2.86
N ILE A 148 4.92 -5.57 1.81
CA ILE A 148 5.55 -5.97 0.54
C ILE A 148 6.39 -4.83 -0.03
N SER A 149 5.85 -3.60 -0.05
CA SER A 149 6.55 -2.41 -0.54
C SER A 149 7.86 -2.17 0.23
N ILE A 150 7.81 -2.19 1.57
CA ILE A 150 8.99 -1.98 2.42
C ILE A 150 10.05 -3.06 2.17
N TYR A 151 9.66 -4.34 2.18
CA TYR A 151 10.61 -5.43 1.97
C TYR A 151 11.21 -5.41 0.57
N LEU A 152 10.41 -5.15 -0.46
CA LEU A 152 10.87 -5.07 -1.84
C LEU A 152 11.90 -3.94 -2.01
N SER A 153 11.64 -2.79 -1.40
CA SER A 153 12.58 -1.66 -1.39
C SER A 153 13.88 -1.95 -0.65
N ALA A 154 13.83 -2.61 0.50
CA ALA A 154 14.99 -2.89 1.34
C ALA A 154 15.86 -4.05 0.80
N PHE A 155 15.27 -4.95 0.01
CA PHE A 155 15.95 -6.16 -0.45
C PHE A 155 17.16 -5.89 -1.35
N LEU A 156 17.02 -4.99 -2.33
CA LEU A 156 18.12 -4.65 -3.25
C LEU A 156 19.32 -4.02 -2.50
N PRO A 157 19.13 -2.98 -1.64
CA PRO A 157 20.19 -2.42 -0.81
C PRO A 157 20.80 -3.45 0.16
N ALA A 158 19.99 -4.36 0.72
CA ALA A 158 20.49 -5.41 1.61
C ALA A 158 21.48 -6.34 0.89
N ILE A 159 21.16 -6.77 -0.33
CA ILE A 159 22.08 -7.58 -1.16
C ILE A 159 23.36 -6.80 -1.45
N PHE A 160 23.24 -5.52 -1.78
CA PHE A 160 24.40 -4.65 -2.00
C PHE A 160 25.30 -4.61 -0.75
N ALA A 161 24.73 -4.45 0.44
CA ALA A 161 25.46 -4.47 1.72
C ALA A 161 26.23 -5.78 1.94
N GLY A 162 25.60 -6.93 1.67
CA GLY A 162 26.25 -8.24 1.81
C GLY A 162 27.45 -8.45 0.87
N ARG A 163 27.48 -7.76 -0.28
CA ARG A 163 28.55 -7.91 -1.29
C ARG A 163 29.78 -7.04 -1.02
N ILE A 164 29.74 -6.11 -0.07
CA ILE A 164 30.85 -5.18 0.24
C ILE A 164 32.10 -5.94 0.69
N SER A 165 33.22 -5.83 -0.03
CA SER A 165 34.46 -6.55 0.29
C SER A 165 35.20 -5.99 1.53
N PRO A 166 35.86 -6.83 2.35
CA PRO A 166 36.65 -6.40 3.52
C PRO A 166 37.76 -5.40 3.18
N LEU A 167 38.31 -5.47 1.96
CA LEU A 167 39.36 -4.58 1.48
C LEU A 167 38.94 -3.11 1.49
N LEU A 168 37.65 -2.81 1.32
CA LEU A 168 37.11 -1.44 1.39
C LEU A 168 37.21 -0.84 2.80
N ALA A 169 37.21 -1.67 3.85
CA ALA A 169 37.41 -1.20 5.23
C ALA A 169 38.85 -0.76 5.49
N ILE A 170 39.82 -1.40 4.81
CA ILE A 170 41.26 -1.16 5.01
C ILE A 170 41.80 -0.06 4.08
N SER A 171 41.21 0.08 2.89
CA SER A 171 41.68 0.99 1.83
C SER A 171 41.14 2.43 1.94
N SER A 172 40.20 2.73 2.84
CA SER A 172 39.60 4.07 2.96
C SER A 172 40.38 4.92 3.97
N ASN A 173 41.53 5.42 3.55
CA ASN A 173 42.21 6.58 4.12
C ASN A 173 42.53 7.59 3.02
#